data_AF-A0A979GA32-F1
#
_entry.id   AF-A0A979GA32-F1
#
_cell.length_a   1.000
_cell.length_b   1.000
_cell.length_c   1.000
_cell.angle_alpha   90.00
_cell.angle_beta   90.00
_cell.angle_gamma   90.00
#
_symmetry.space_group_name_H-M   'P 1'
#
loop_
_entity.id
_entity.type
_entity.pdbx_description
1 polymer ?
#
loop_
_entity_poly.entity_id
_entity_poly.type
_entity_poly.pdbx_seq_one_letter_code
_entity_poly.pdbx_strand_id
1 'polypeptide(L)'
;MGLFLTYSIVQNNHQQELISEIRDYALANGGGIQAADVNWSDDNFCAVSSSDNKTVITYPSHFTEFLSFSAQLSQHLQAPVYTFHIHDGDKWVLYTFDKGRLISTFDPIDEDESHGFDLQRFCTDLNVQISDVEKYFVYWNKKNSGISAYREDAYPYGDCMQVFDLTLKIGLTYANVINYERKGTSFKLWTKTLRLEPAPGLTLSDIKKTKRYTKHHLRLLPAEIETILKMDFNYFLESILTRGYCKNCWPATVAMEDIDYYLSIDELIIKYTGHCKSCGKQAGGAWGVQDLAALKIVLDK
;
A
#
# COMPACT_ATOMS: atom_id res chain seq x y z
N MET A 1 -7.76 -0.67 5.33
CA MET A 1 -6.32 -0.84 5.04
C MET A 1 -6.25 -1.74 3.83
N GLY A 2 -5.90 -1.22 2.65
CA GLY A 2 -5.62 -2.09 1.52
C GLY A 2 -4.26 -2.76 1.66
N LEU A 3 -4.04 -3.74 0.80
CA LEU A 3 -2.83 -4.54 0.78
C LEU A 3 -1.73 -3.78 0.04
N PHE A 4 -0.62 -3.50 0.72
CA PHE A 4 0.58 -2.97 0.10
C PHE A 4 1.70 -3.99 0.27
N LEU A 5 2.17 -4.52 -0.86
CA LEU A 5 3.27 -5.47 -0.88
C LEU A 5 4.18 -5.11 -2.04
N THR A 6 5.48 -4.98 -1.77
CA THR A 6 6.46 -4.77 -2.82
C THR A 6 7.59 -5.78 -2.63
N TYR A 7 8.06 -6.34 -3.74
CA TYR A 7 9.27 -7.14 -3.75
C TYR A 7 9.99 -7.02 -5.09
N SER A 8 11.30 -7.22 -5.07
CA SER A 8 12.13 -7.27 -6.28
C SER A 8 12.81 -8.61 -6.45
N ILE A 9 13.02 -9.01 -7.70
CA ILE A 9 13.70 -10.23 -8.10
C ILE A 9 14.96 -9.85 -8.87
N VAL A 10 16.07 -10.50 -8.52
CA VAL A 10 17.37 -10.41 -9.21
C VAL A 10 17.89 -11.82 -9.50
N GLN A 11 18.55 -12.02 -10.64
CA GLN A 11 19.23 -13.28 -11.00
C GLN A 11 20.55 -13.48 -10.24
N ASN A 12 21.18 -14.65 -10.42
CA ASN A 12 22.54 -15.01 -10.01
C ASN A 12 22.83 -15.07 -8.50
N ASN A 13 21.80 -15.29 -7.68
CA ASN A 13 21.94 -15.54 -6.23
C ASN A 13 22.79 -14.47 -5.49
N HIS A 14 22.48 -13.19 -5.69
CA HIS A 14 23.17 -12.04 -5.10
C HIS A 14 22.79 -11.79 -3.62
N GLN A 15 22.60 -12.82 -2.80
CA GLN A 15 22.02 -12.64 -1.47
C GLN A 15 22.87 -11.73 -0.57
N GLN A 16 24.18 -11.94 -0.52
CA GLN A 16 25.07 -11.15 0.36
C GLN A 16 25.27 -9.74 -0.18
N GLU A 17 25.40 -9.61 -1.51
CA GLU A 17 25.50 -8.32 -2.19
C GLU A 17 24.23 -7.50 -1.95
N LEU A 18 23.04 -8.10 -2.10
CA LEU A 18 21.76 -7.43 -1.81
C LEU A 18 21.68 -6.97 -0.35
N ILE A 19 22.07 -7.80 0.61
CA ILE A 19 22.09 -7.38 2.02
C ILE A 19 23.04 -6.20 2.25
N SER A 20 24.20 -6.19 1.57
CA SER A 20 25.12 -5.04 1.62
C SER A 20 24.49 -3.79 1.03
N GLU A 21 23.87 -3.90 -0.15
CA GLU A 21 23.22 -2.78 -0.82
C GLU A 21 22.07 -2.19 -0.02
N ILE A 22 21.27 -3.03 0.64
CA ILE A 22 20.19 -2.57 1.52
C ILE A 22 20.77 -1.80 2.70
N ARG A 23 21.86 -2.29 3.30
CA ARG A 23 22.54 -1.60 4.40
C ARG A 23 23.07 -0.24 3.95
N ASP A 24 23.76 -0.20 2.82
CA ASP A 24 24.37 1.03 2.30
C ASP A 24 23.31 2.06 1.91
N TYR A 25 22.22 1.61 1.28
CA TYR A 25 21.05 2.45 1.00
C TYR A 25 20.43 3.02 2.27
N ALA A 26 20.18 2.17 3.27
CA ALA A 26 19.58 2.59 4.53
C ALA A 26 20.44 3.62 5.26
N LEU A 27 21.76 3.40 5.32
CA LEU A 27 22.71 4.33 5.94
C LEU A 27 22.77 5.67 5.19
N ALA A 28 22.82 5.64 3.85
CA ALA A 28 22.82 6.85 3.02
C ALA A 28 21.55 7.70 3.21
N ASN A 29 20.44 7.04 3.57
CA ASN A 29 19.14 7.68 3.81
C ASN A 29 18.83 7.89 5.30
N GLY A 30 19.87 7.93 6.16
CA GLY A 30 19.74 8.29 7.58
C GLY A 30 19.05 7.23 8.45
N GLY A 31 19.08 5.97 8.01
CA GLY A 31 18.54 4.84 8.74
C GLY A 31 19.55 3.70 8.88
N GLY A 32 19.08 2.46 8.75
CA GLY A 32 19.90 1.26 8.94
C GLY A 32 19.10 -0.03 8.78
N ILE A 33 19.79 -1.14 9.06
CA ILE A 33 19.17 -2.46 9.17
C ILE A 33 19.54 -3.12 10.49
N GLN A 34 18.62 -3.90 11.05
CA GLN A 34 18.81 -4.66 12.27
C GLN A 34 18.29 -6.07 12.06
N ALA A 35 19.16 -7.07 12.18
CA ALA A 35 18.75 -8.47 12.15
C ALA A 35 17.65 -8.69 13.19
N ALA A 36 16.52 -9.22 12.74
CA ALA A 36 15.34 -9.37 13.57
C ALA A 36 14.53 -10.55 13.07
N ASP A 37 13.91 -11.24 14.03
CA ASP A 37 12.96 -12.29 13.74
C ASP A 37 11.57 -11.69 13.52
N VAL A 38 11.42 -10.99 12.40
CA VAL A 38 10.22 -10.25 12.01
C VAL A 38 9.46 -11.01 10.94
N ASN A 39 8.15 -10.81 10.90
CA ASN A 39 7.26 -11.33 9.86
C ASN A 39 6.61 -10.17 9.10
N TRP A 40 5.83 -10.49 8.07
CA TRP A 40 5.15 -9.52 7.20
C TRP A 40 4.19 -8.55 7.93
N SER A 41 3.84 -8.79 9.20
CA SER A 41 3.01 -7.88 9.98
C SER A 41 3.80 -6.74 10.66
N ASP A 42 5.13 -6.78 10.62
CA ASP A 42 5.98 -5.67 11.09
C ASP A 42 6.15 -4.63 9.96
N ASP A 43 5.83 -3.38 10.23
CA ASP A 43 5.89 -2.29 9.24
C ASP A 43 7.32 -2.01 8.71
N ASN A 44 8.35 -2.49 9.39
CA ASN A 44 9.75 -2.41 8.99
C ASN A 44 10.29 -3.74 8.46
N PHE A 45 9.42 -4.73 8.24
CA PHE A 45 9.80 -6.05 7.74
C PHE A 45 10.49 -5.94 6.39
N CYS A 46 11.74 -6.39 6.32
CA CYS A 46 12.44 -6.62 5.08
C CYS A 46 13.10 -8.00 5.12
N ALA A 47 13.09 -8.71 4.01
CA ALA A 47 13.70 -10.01 3.91
C ALA A 47 14.39 -10.21 2.56
N VAL A 48 15.49 -10.94 2.58
CA VAL A 48 16.19 -11.40 1.38
C VAL A 48 16.20 -12.92 1.40
N SER A 49 15.62 -13.54 0.38
CA SER A 49 15.62 -15.00 0.21
C SER A 49 16.14 -15.37 -1.17
N SER A 50 16.74 -16.55 -1.29
CA SER A 50 17.15 -17.09 -2.58
C SER A 50 16.47 -18.43 -2.85
N SER A 51 16.13 -18.67 -4.10
CA SER A 51 15.70 -19.97 -4.60
C SER A 51 16.30 -20.18 -5.98
N ASP A 52 16.94 -21.33 -6.19
CA ASP A 52 17.67 -21.64 -7.41
C ASP A 52 18.69 -20.54 -7.77
N ASN A 53 18.51 -19.91 -8.93
CA ASN A 53 19.35 -18.83 -9.44
C ASN A 53 18.74 -17.43 -9.22
N LYS A 54 17.72 -17.29 -8.36
CA LYS A 54 17.01 -16.03 -8.12
C LYS A 54 17.15 -15.61 -6.66
N THR A 55 17.31 -14.32 -6.44
CA THR A 55 17.20 -13.70 -5.12
C THR A 55 16.04 -12.73 -5.11
N VAL A 56 15.22 -12.82 -4.08
CA VAL A 56 14.05 -11.99 -3.83
C VAL A 56 14.33 -11.10 -2.64
N ILE A 57 14.03 -9.81 -2.78
CA ILE A 57 13.96 -8.87 -1.67
C ILE A 57 12.51 -8.45 -1.48
N THR A 58 11.99 -8.63 -0.27
CA THR A 58 10.68 -8.14 0.12
C THR A 58 10.85 -6.86 0.90
N TYR A 59 10.14 -5.82 0.48
CA TYR A 59 10.20 -4.51 1.11
C TYR A 59 9.15 -4.37 2.21
N PRO A 60 9.37 -3.44 3.15
CA PRO A 60 8.35 -3.05 4.11
C PRO A 60 7.10 -2.49 3.42
N SER A 61 5.91 -2.73 3.99
CA SER A 61 4.59 -2.43 3.37
C SER A 61 4.39 -0.96 2.98
N HIS A 62 5.14 -0.04 3.57
CA HIS A 62 5.07 1.41 3.31
C HIS A 62 6.40 2.00 2.81
N PHE A 63 7.28 1.16 2.26
CA PHE A 63 8.56 1.59 1.73
C PHE A 63 8.40 2.31 0.39
N THR A 64 8.11 3.62 0.42
CA THR A 64 7.84 4.43 -0.77
C THR A 64 9.04 4.63 -1.69
N GLU A 65 10.24 4.30 -1.21
CA GLU A 65 11.48 4.50 -1.96
C GLU A 65 11.87 3.29 -2.83
N PHE A 66 11.00 2.28 -2.93
CA PHE A 66 11.28 1.03 -3.65
C PHE A 66 11.72 1.23 -5.10
N LEU A 67 11.22 2.25 -5.82
CA LEU A 67 11.62 2.54 -7.20
C LEU A 67 13.07 3.01 -7.29
N SER A 68 13.46 3.98 -6.47
CA SER A 68 14.83 4.52 -6.48
C SER A 68 15.83 3.47 -6.01
N PHE A 69 15.43 2.67 -5.02
CA PHE A 69 16.28 1.59 -4.53
C PHE A 69 16.42 0.45 -5.56
N SER A 70 15.34 0.05 -6.25
CA SER A 70 15.41 -0.99 -7.30
C SER A 70 16.26 -0.56 -8.49
N ALA A 71 16.23 0.73 -8.85
CA ALA A 71 17.16 1.30 -9.82
C ALA A 71 18.62 1.16 -9.33
N GLN A 72 18.92 1.59 -8.10
CA GLN A 72 20.27 1.44 -7.53
C GLN A 72 20.73 -0.03 -7.54
N LEU A 73 19.88 -0.97 -7.14
CA LEU A 73 20.19 -2.40 -7.16
C LEU A 73 20.59 -2.86 -8.56
N SER A 74 19.81 -2.48 -9.57
CA SER A 74 20.12 -2.83 -10.97
C SER A 74 21.46 -2.24 -11.43
N GLN A 75 21.76 -1.01 -11.01
CA GLN A 75 23.03 -0.36 -11.31
C GLN A 75 24.21 -1.04 -10.64
N HIS A 76 24.13 -1.36 -9.35
CA HIS A 76 25.27 -1.90 -8.60
C HIS A 76 25.53 -3.37 -8.92
N LEU A 77 24.47 -4.16 -9.06
CA LEU A 77 24.56 -5.59 -9.41
C LEU A 77 24.83 -5.82 -10.90
N GLN A 78 24.75 -4.76 -11.73
CA GLN A 78 24.86 -4.86 -13.19
C GLN A 78 23.91 -5.92 -13.78
N ALA A 79 22.71 -6.00 -13.21
CA ALA A 79 21.72 -7.02 -13.53
C ALA A 79 20.31 -6.40 -13.68
N PRO A 80 19.44 -6.99 -14.50
CA PRO A 80 18.02 -6.64 -14.50
C PRO A 80 17.38 -6.85 -13.14
N VAL A 81 16.51 -5.93 -12.73
CA VAL A 81 15.71 -6.03 -11.50
C VAL A 81 14.24 -5.92 -11.86
N TYR A 82 13.45 -6.91 -11.44
CA TYR A 82 12.00 -6.95 -11.65
C TYR A 82 11.28 -6.70 -10.34
N THR A 83 10.61 -5.57 -10.22
CA THR A 83 9.92 -5.14 -9.00
C THR A 83 8.42 -5.24 -9.18
N PHE A 84 7.78 -6.05 -8.35
CA PHE A 84 6.33 -6.18 -8.29
C PHE A 84 5.80 -5.36 -7.11
N HIS A 85 4.72 -4.62 -7.33
CA HIS A 85 4.05 -3.81 -6.33
C HIS A 85 2.55 -4.06 -6.37
N ILE A 86 1.96 -4.48 -5.25
CA ILE A 86 0.51 -4.47 -5.03
C ILE A 86 0.12 -3.12 -4.42
N HIS A 87 -0.81 -2.42 -5.06
CA HIS A 87 -1.32 -1.12 -4.62
C HIS A 87 -2.73 -1.25 -4.07
N ASP A 88 -2.91 -0.97 -2.77
CA ASP A 88 -4.18 -0.98 -2.03
C ASP A 88 -5.02 -2.27 -2.15
N GLY A 89 -4.45 -3.35 -2.68
CA GLY A 89 -5.16 -4.60 -2.98
C GLY A 89 -5.97 -4.59 -4.27
N ASP A 90 -5.90 -3.51 -5.07
CA ASP A 90 -6.70 -3.38 -6.30
C ASP A 90 -5.99 -4.00 -7.51
N LYS A 91 -4.67 -3.79 -7.61
CA LYS A 91 -3.85 -4.24 -8.74
C LYS A 91 -2.43 -4.55 -8.31
N TRP A 92 -1.72 -5.27 -9.17
CA TRP A 92 -0.27 -5.38 -9.12
C TRP A 92 0.35 -4.64 -10.30
N VAL A 93 1.56 -4.11 -10.14
CA VAL A 93 2.32 -3.42 -11.18
C VAL A 93 3.73 -4.00 -11.21
N LEU A 94 4.26 -4.24 -12.42
CA LEU A 94 5.64 -4.65 -12.63
C LEU A 94 6.47 -3.47 -13.14
N TYR A 95 7.60 -3.21 -12.48
CA TYR A 95 8.64 -2.28 -12.93
C TYR A 95 9.90 -3.09 -13.28
N THR A 96 10.49 -2.80 -14.43
CA THR A 96 11.74 -3.44 -14.87
C THR A 96 12.85 -2.41 -14.94
N PHE A 97 13.94 -2.68 -14.23
CA PHE A 97 15.14 -1.84 -14.23
C PHE A 97 16.32 -2.55 -14.88
N ASP A 98 17.13 -1.80 -15.62
CA ASP A 98 18.41 -2.27 -16.17
C ASP A 98 19.46 -1.16 -16.07
N LYS A 99 20.61 -1.48 -15.49
CA LYS A 99 21.75 -0.56 -15.28
C LYS A 99 21.32 0.79 -14.68
N GLY A 100 20.43 0.75 -13.70
CA GLY A 100 19.96 1.94 -12.99
C GLY A 100 18.84 2.73 -13.67
N ARG A 101 18.26 2.23 -14.75
CA ARG A 101 17.19 2.90 -15.49
C ARG A 101 15.92 2.09 -15.46
N LEU A 102 14.78 2.75 -15.26
CA LEU A 102 13.48 2.16 -15.52
C LEU A 102 13.35 1.93 -17.04
N ILE A 103 13.26 0.67 -17.45
CA ILE A 103 13.16 0.27 -18.85
C ILE A 103 11.70 0.11 -19.26
N SER A 104 10.89 -0.50 -18.38
CA SER A 104 9.50 -0.77 -18.68
C SER A 104 8.62 -0.87 -17.45
N THR A 105 7.32 -0.68 -17.68
CA THR A 105 6.24 -0.87 -16.73
C THR A 105 5.15 -1.74 -17.34
N PHE A 106 4.50 -2.57 -16.52
CA PHE A 106 3.27 -3.25 -16.88
C PHE A 106 2.26 -3.09 -15.76
N ASP A 107 1.10 -2.54 -16.10
CA ASP A 107 -0.06 -2.38 -15.23
C ASP A 107 -1.26 -3.07 -15.88
N PRO A 108 -1.83 -4.12 -15.27
CA PRO A 108 -2.90 -4.88 -15.88
C PRO A 108 -4.21 -4.09 -15.97
N ILE A 109 -4.38 -2.98 -15.25
CA ILE A 109 -5.59 -2.15 -15.33
C ILE A 109 -5.40 -0.98 -16.30
N ASP A 110 -4.20 -0.39 -16.31
CA ASP A 110 -3.92 0.84 -17.03
C ASP A 110 -2.93 0.63 -18.18
N GLU A 111 -3.46 0.58 -19.40
CA GLU A 111 -2.65 0.44 -20.62
C GLU A 111 -1.75 1.66 -20.86
N ASP A 112 -2.17 2.87 -20.46
CA ASP A 112 -1.40 4.10 -20.68
C ASP A 112 -0.21 4.21 -19.71
N GLU A 113 -0.33 3.63 -18.51
CA GLU A 113 0.77 3.52 -17.53
C GLU A 113 1.72 2.35 -17.85
N SER A 114 1.35 1.46 -18.78
CA SER A 114 2.19 0.38 -19.26
C SER A 114 3.11 0.88 -20.38
N HIS A 115 4.42 0.77 -20.19
CA HIS A 115 5.38 1.24 -21.18
C HIS A 115 6.46 0.19 -21.45
N GLY A 116 6.65 -0.19 -22.71
CA GLY A 116 7.84 -0.87 -23.18
C GLY A 116 8.09 -2.28 -22.61
N PHE A 117 7.09 -2.92 -22.00
CA PHE A 117 7.27 -4.26 -21.43
C PHE A 117 7.58 -5.29 -22.52
N ASP A 118 8.72 -5.97 -22.36
CA ASP A 118 9.21 -7.00 -23.25
C ASP A 118 9.14 -8.37 -22.55
N LEU A 119 8.11 -9.14 -22.90
CA LEU A 119 7.89 -10.48 -22.36
C LEU A 119 9.01 -11.46 -22.71
N GLN A 120 9.58 -11.36 -23.91
CA GLN A 120 10.67 -12.25 -24.35
C GLN A 120 11.91 -12.00 -23.47
N ARG A 121 12.22 -10.74 -23.20
CA ARG A 121 13.29 -10.36 -22.29
C ARG A 121 13.00 -10.86 -20.87
N PHE A 122 11.82 -10.60 -20.33
CA PHE A 122 11.41 -11.10 -19.00
C PHE A 122 11.62 -12.61 -18.87
N CYS A 123 11.18 -13.37 -19.87
CA CYS A 123 11.30 -14.82 -19.90
C CYS A 123 12.77 -15.29 -20.00
N THR A 124 13.57 -14.61 -20.81
CA THR A 124 15.01 -14.89 -20.96
C THR A 124 15.76 -14.60 -19.66
N ASP A 125 15.56 -13.40 -19.12
CA ASP A 125 16.23 -12.93 -17.91
C ASP A 125 15.81 -13.77 -16.69
N LEU A 126 14.56 -14.25 -16.59
CA LEU A 126 14.11 -15.09 -15.48
C LEU A 126 14.21 -16.60 -15.73
N ASN A 127 14.65 -17.02 -16.91
CA ASN A 127 14.71 -18.41 -17.34
C ASN A 127 13.37 -19.14 -17.16
N VAL A 128 12.30 -18.58 -17.72
CA VAL A 128 10.94 -19.14 -17.73
C VAL A 128 10.42 -19.25 -19.16
N GLN A 129 9.55 -20.22 -19.45
CA GLN A 129 8.96 -20.35 -20.77
C GLN A 129 7.82 -19.33 -20.95
N ILE A 130 7.75 -18.71 -22.13
CA ILE A 130 6.69 -17.73 -22.45
C ILE A 130 5.30 -18.31 -22.25
N SER A 131 5.08 -19.56 -22.69
CA SER A 131 3.77 -20.24 -22.57
C SER A 131 3.27 -20.36 -21.12
N ASP A 132 4.18 -20.33 -20.15
CA ASP A 132 3.86 -20.51 -18.73
C ASP A 132 3.43 -19.20 -18.06
N VAL A 133 3.72 -18.05 -18.69
CA VAL A 133 3.49 -16.73 -18.07
C VAL A 133 2.76 -15.71 -18.95
N GLU A 134 2.68 -15.91 -20.27
CA GLU A 134 2.13 -14.93 -21.21
C GLU A 134 0.73 -14.46 -20.86
N LYS A 135 -0.09 -15.34 -20.24
CA LYS A 135 -1.47 -15.01 -19.88
C LYS A 135 -1.58 -14.09 -18.67
N TYR A 136 -0.56 -13.97 -17.81
CA TYR A 136 -0.61 -12.96 -16.73
C TYR A 136 -0.39 -11.54 -17.26
N PHE A 137 0.21 -11.38 -18.45
CA PHE A 137 0.51 -10.09 -19.06
C PHE A 137 -0.59 -9.66 -20.05
N VAL A 138 -1.84 -9.72 -19.59
CA VAL A 138 -3.02 -9.25 -20.33
C VAL A 138 -3.76 -8.19 -19.53
N TYR A 139 -4.33 -7.21 -20.22
CA TYR A 139 -5.13 -6.18 -19.57
C TYR A 139 -6.44 -6.74 -19.01
N TRP A 140 -6.71 -6.43 -17.75
CA TRP A 140 -7.92 -6.76 -17.04
C TRP A 140 -9.07 -5.89 -17.53
N ASN A 141 -10.20 -6.53 -17.81
CA ASN A 141 -11.41 -5.86 -18.26
C ASN A 141 -12.64 -6.68 -17.86
N LYS A 142 -13.83 -6.13 -18.12
CA LYS A 142 -15.09 -6.79 -17.77
C LYS A 142 -15.30 -8.16 -18.42
N LYS A 143 -14.63 -8.46 -19.54
CA LYS A 143 -14.80 -9.73 -20.27
C LYS A 143 -13.96 -10.85 -19.69
N ASN A 144 -12.81 -10.54 -19.08
CA ASN A 144 -11.92 -11.54 -18.49
C ASN A 144 -11.94 -11.54 -16.96
N SER A 145 -12.56 -10.56 -16.30
CA SER A 145 -12.73 -10.56 -14.84
C SER A 145 -13.37 -11.86 -14.33
N GLY A 146 -12.76 -12.45 -13.30
CA GLY A 146 -13.19 -13.73 -12.73
C GLY A 146 -12.73 -14.97 -13.50
N ILE A 147 -12.04 -14.81 -14.63
CA ILE A 147 -11.39 -15.91 -15.36
C ILE A 147 -9.94 -16.02 -14.89
N SER A 148 -9.48 -17.24 -14.59
CA SER A 148 -8.07 -17.50 -14.26
C SER A 148 -7.17 -17.47 -15.50
N ALA A 149 -5.91 -17.03 -15.34
CA ALA A 149 -4.95 -17.04 -16.45
C ALA A 149 -4.65 -18.48 -16.90
N TYR A 150 -4.46 -19.37 -15.93
CA TYR A 150 -4.34 -20.81 -16.09
C TYR A 150 -5.36 -21.55 -15.22
N ARG A 151 -5.61 -22.83 -15.53
CA ARG A 151 -6.69 -23.61 -14.89
C ARG A 151 -6.43 -23.88 -13.41
N GLU A 152 -5.16 -23.98 -13.06
CA GLU A 152 -4.63 -24.31 -11.74
C GLU A 152 -4.40 -23.08 -10.85
N ASP A 153 -4.54 -21.88 -11.40
CA ASP A 153 -4.32 -20.64 -10.66
C ASP A 153 -5.39 -20.46 -9.57
N ALA A 154 -4.96 -19.92 -8.43
CA ALA A 154 -5.85 -19.62 -7.32
C ALA A 154 -6.61 -18.30 -7.54
N TYR A 155 -6.01 -17.34 -8.26
CA TYR A 155 -6.51 -15.97 -8.36
C TYR A 155 -6.84 -15.58 -9.82
N PRO A 156 -8.08 -15.15 -10.08
CA PRO A 156 -8.51 -14.75 -11.41
C PRO A 156 -8.02 -13.35 -11.81
N TYR A 157 -8.22 -12.96 -13.07
CA TYR A 157 -8.06 -11.58 -13.50
C TYR A 157 -8.97 -10.64 -12.70
N GLY A 158 -8.42 -9.49 -12.31
CA GLY A 158 -9.08 -8.54 -11.41
C GLY A 158 -8.76 -8.75 -9.93
N ASP A 159 -7.94 -9.75 -9.59
CA ASP A 159 -7.44 -9.97 -8.23
C ASP A 159 -5.94 -9.65 -8.17
N CYS A 160 -5.54 -8.72 -7.30
CA CYS A 160 -4.13 -8.34 -7.14
C CYS A 160 -3.23 -9.52 -6.71
N MET A 161 -3.81 -10.54 -6.06
CA MET A 161 -3.09 -11.73 -5.61
C MET A 161 -2.67 -12.64 -6.78
N GLN A 162 -3.17 -12.41 -8.01
CA GLN A 162 -2.71 -13.09 -9.22
C GLN A 162 -1.18 -13.01 -9.42
N VAL A 163 -0.54 -11.96 -8.91
CA VAL A 163 0.93 -11.83 -8.96
C VAL A 163 1.64 -13.00 -8.26
N PHE A 164 1.01 -13.63 -7.27
CA PHE A 164 1.58 -14.81 -6.61
C PHE A 164 1.52 -16.06 -7.46
N ASP A 165 0.46 -16.26 -8.26
CA ASP A 165 0.39 -17.37 -9.21
C ASP A 165 1.49 -17.22 -10.28
N LEU A 166 1.68 -16.00 -10.81
CA LEU A 166 2.82 -15.67 -11.68
C LEU A 166 4.16 -15.98 -10.99
N THR A 167 4.28 -15.64 -9.71
CA THR A 167 5.50 -15.88 -8.93
C THR A 167 5.85 -17.38 -8.82
N LEU A 168 4.83 -18.22 -8.67
CA LEU A 168 5.00 -19.68 -8.68
C LEU A 168 5.50 -20.17 -10.06
N LYS A 169 4.97 -19.62 -11.15
CA LYS A 169 5.39 -19.98 -12.52
C LYS A 169 6.84 -19.62 -12.82
N ILE A 170 7.37 -18.56 -12.22
CA ILE A 170 8.79 -18.17 -12.35
C ILE A 170 9.71 -18.93 -11.39
N GLY A 171 9.20 -19.92 -10.66
CA GLY A 171 9.97 -20.83 -9.80
C GLY A 171 10.24 -20.29 -8.39
N LEU A 172 9.45 -19.33 -7.91
CA LEU A 172 9.55 -18.78 -6.56
C LEU A 172 8.36 -19.24 -5.72
N THR A 173 8.57 -19.46 -4.43
CA THR A 173 7.48 -19.86 -3.51
C THR A 173 6.91 -18.66 -2.74
N TYR A 174 5.71 -18.79 -2.17
CA TYR A 174 5.20 -17.83 -1.18
C TYR A 174 6.21 -17.58 -0.06
N ALA A 175 6.90 -18.63 0.40
CA ALA A 175 7.93 -18.51 1.42
C ALA A 175 9.14 -17.67 0.96
N ASN A 176 9.36 -17.47 -0.34
CA ASN A 176 10.37 -16.55 -0.84
C ASN A 176 9.90 -15.09 -0.80
N VAL A 177 8.62 -14.84 -1.03
CA VAL A 177 8.04 -13.48 -1.16
C VAL A 177 7.53 -12.94 0.16
N ILE A 178 6.73 -13.70 0.90
CA ILE A 178 6.14 -13.26 2.18
C ILE A 178 6.92 -13.81 3.39
N ASN A 179 8.02 -14.53 3.14
CA ASN A 179 8.89 -15.14 4.14
C ASN A 179 8.16 -16.01 5.18
N TYR A 180 7.03 -16.62 4.80
CA TYR A 180 6.15 -17.37 5.72
C TYR A 180 6.87 -18.54 6.41
N GLU A 181 7.89 -19.12 5.76
CA GLU A 181 8.68 -20.24 6.30
C GLU A 181 10.14 -19.86 6.65
N ARG A 182 10.47 -18.55 6.72
CA ARG A 182 11.83 -18.07 7.05
C ARG A 182 12.94 -18.67 6.18
N LYS A 183 12.72 -18.76 4.87
CA LYS A 183 13.75 -19.26 3.93
C LYS A 183 14.87 -18.25 3.65
N GLY A 184 14.73 -17.02 4.15
CA GLY A 184 15.67 -15.92 3.93
C GLY A 184 16.24 -15.31 5.21
N THR A 185 17.09 -14.30 5.01
CA THR A 185 17.56 -13.41 6.07
C THR A 185 16.55 -12.27 6.24
N SER A 186 15.96 -12.15 7.43
CA SER A 186 15.05 -11.05 7.78
C SER A 186 15.71 -10.02 8.67
N PHE A 187 15.28 -8.77 8.52
CA PHE A 187 15.71 -7.66 9.34
C PHE A 187 14.64 -6.57 9.37
N LYS A 188 14.74 -5.69 10.37
CA LYS A 188 14.07 -4.41 10.35
C LYS A 188 14.86 -3.46 9.47
N LEU A 189 14.21 -2.85 8.49
CA LEU A 189 14.74 -1.79 7.65
C LEU A 189 14.12 -0.45 8.06
N TRP A 190 14.95 0.59 8.19
CA TRP A 190 14.48 1.95 8.36
C TRP A 190 15.33 2.93 7.56
N THR A 191 14.71 4.04 7.20
CA THR A 191 15.30 5.23 6.58
C THR A 191 14.81 6.46 7.35
N LYS A 192 15.14 7.66 6.88
CA LYS A 192 14.56 8.90 7.41
C LYS A 192 13.03 8.96 7.24
N THR A 193 12.50 8.34 6.18
CA THR A 193 11.07 8.35 5.86
C THR A 193 10.34 7.14 6.47
N LEU A 194 10.96 5.95 6.41
CA LEU A 194 10.49 4.73 7.05
C LEU A 194 11.15 4.58 8.42
N ARG A 195 10.50 4.97 9.52
CA ARG A 195 11.12 4.96 10.85
C ARG A 195 10.96 3.61 11.56
N LEU A 196 11.93 3.24 12.41
CA LEU A 196 11.89 2.03 13.26
C LEU A 196 10.79 2.08 14.32
N GLU A 197 10.67 3.25 14.94
CA GLU A 197 9.53 3.57 15.78
C GLU A 197 8.64 4.51 14.99
N PRO A 198 7.30 4.34 15.08
CA PRO A 198 6.41 5.39 14.63
C PRO A 198 6.92 6.71 15.20
N ALA A 199 6.97 7.77 14.40
CA ALA A 199 7.23 9.11 14.94
C ALA A 199 6.38 9.26 16.21
N PRO A 200 6.93 9.77 17.34
CA PRO A 200 6.15 9.92 18.56
C PRO A 200 4.84 10.58 18.14
N GLY A 201 3.75 9.84 18.32
CA GLY A 201 2.45 10.28 17.84
C GLY A 201 2.18 11.66 18.40
N LEU A 202 1.39 12.47 17.68
CA LEU A 202 0.86 13.70 18.26
C LEU A 202 0.25 13.35 19.62
N THR A 203 0.90 13.72 20.71
CA THR A 203 0.41 13.32 22.01
C THR A 203 -0.89 14.07 22.25
N LEU A 204 -1.78 13.52 23.07
CA LEU A 204 -2.93 14.28 23.54
C LEU A 204 -2.48 15.61 24.18
N SER A 205 -1.26 15.69 24.74
CA SER A 205 -0.65 16.93 25.23
C SER A 205 -0.33 17.93 24.10
N ASP A 206 0.08 17.49 22.91
CA ASP A 206 0.31 18.34 21.72
C ASP A 206 -1.01 18.81 21.09
N ILE A 207 -2.03 17.93 21.09
CA ILE A 207 -3.42 18.22 20.69
C ILE A 207 -4.13 19.14 21.71
N LYS A 208 -3.72 19.13 22.99
CA LYS A 208 -4.32 19.94 24.07
C LYS A 208 -3.55 21.21 24.43
N LYS A 209 -2.25 21.30 24.13
CA LYS A 209 -1.44 22.54 24.20
C LYS A 209 -1.84 23.53 23.10
N THR A 210 -2.37 23.02 22.00
CA THR A 210 -3.32 23.79 21.19
C THR A 210 -4.65 23.84 21.98
N LYS A 211 -5.11 25.03 22.42
CA LYS A 211 -6.26 25.22 23.35
C LYS A 211 -7.63 24.66 22.89
N ARG A 212 -7.70 23.81 21.86
CA ARG A 212 -8.92 23.50 21.11
C ARG A 212 -9.61 22.17 21.46
N TYR A 213 -8.97 21.16 22.06
CA TYR A 213 -9.45 19.77 21.94
C TYR A 213 -9.81 19.04 23.27
N THR A 214 -10.38 19.72 24.27
CA THR A 214 -10.77 19.03 25.53
C THR A 214 -12.24 19.15 25.89
N LYS A 215 -12.88 17.99 26.08
CA LYS A 215 -14.14 17.72 26.79
C LYS A 215 -15.46 17.96 26.07
N HIS A 216 -15.45 18.70 24.99
CA HIS A 216 -16.55 18.76 24.05
C HIS A 216 -16.06 18.17 22.74
N HIS A 217 -16.96 17.58 21.97
CA HIS A 217 -16.72 17.36 20.56
C HIS A 217 -15.93 18.56 20.01
N LEU A 218 -14.73 18.32 19.51
CA LEU A 218 -13.99 19.40 18.92
C LEU A 218 -14.74 19.75 17.65
N ARG A 219 -15.32 20.95 17.65
CA ARG A 219 -15.86 21.52 16.43
C ARG A 219 -14.71 21.73 15.46
N LEU A 220 -14.76 21.04 14.33
CA LEU A 220 -13.81 21.22 13.24
C LEU A 220 -14.35 22.26 12.27
N LEU A 221 -13.48 23.16 11.81
CA LEU A 221 -13.73 23.94 10.61
C LEU A 221 -13.50 23.05 9.37
N PRO A 222 -14.19 23.31 8.25
CA PRO A 222 -13.98 22.62 6.97
C PRO A 222 -12.50 22.41 6.59
N ALA A 223 -11.68 23.45 6.65
CA ALA A 223 -10.25 23.37 6.31
C ALA A 223 -9.43 22.45 7.26
N GLU A 224 -9.87 22.28 8.51
CA GLU A 224 -9.21 21.39 9.46
C GLU A 224 -9.53 19.93 9.14
N ILE A 225 -10.72 19.66 8.60
CA ILE A 225 -11.12 18.32 8.13
C ILE A 225 -10.27 17.93 6.93
N GLU A 226 -10.06 18.83 5.96
CA GLU A 226 -9.17 18.58 4.81
C GLU A 226 -7.76 18.21 5.27
N THR A 227 -7.26 18.95 6.26
CA THR A 227 -5.91 18.72 6.80
C THR A 227 -5.81 17.37 7.51
N ILE A 228 -6.80 17.00 8.32
CA ILE A 228 -6.82 15.75 9.10
C ILE A 228 -7.00 14.54 8.19
N LEU A 229 -7.94 14.63 7.24
CA LEU A 229 -8.31 13.52 6.37
C LEU A 229 -7.44 13.43 5.11
N LYS A 230 -6.62 14.44 4.83
CA LYS A 230 -5.85 14.58 3.58
C LYS A 230 -6.72 14.40 2.32
N MET A 231 -8.00 14.77 2.40
CA MET A 231 -8.96 14.68 1.30
C MET A 231 -9.69 16.02 1.12
N ASP A 232 -10.15 16.29 -0.10
CA ASP A 232 -10.93 17.49 -0.42
C ASP A 232 -12.25 17.53 0.38
N PHE A 233 -12.56 18.67 1.01
CA PHE A 233 -13.73 18.78 1.86
C PHE A 233 -15.04 18.67 1.09
N ASN A 234 -15.10 19.15 -0.16
CA ASN A 234 -16.31 19.04 -0.98
C ASN A 234 -16.60 17.58 -1.33
N TYR A 235 -15.56 16.79 -1.60
CA TYR A 235 -15.70 15.34 -1.78
C TYR A 235 -16.22 14.65 -0.52
N PHE A 236 -15.65 15.00 0.64
CA PHE A 236 -16.13 14.54 1.94
C PHE A 236 -17.60 14.96 2.19
N LEU A 237 -17.95 16.21 1.88
CA LEU A 237 -19.28 16.79 2.02
C LEU A 237 -20.29 16.06 1.13
N GLU A 238 -19.95 15.81 -0.14
CA GLU A 238 -20.78 15.07 -1.09
C GLU A 238 -21.05 13.64 -0.60
N SER A 239 -20.04 12.98 -0.04
CA SER A 239 -20.19 11.63 0.53
C SER A 239 -21.15 11.59 1.73
N ILE A 240 -21.18 12.66 2.55
CA ILE A 240 -22.08 12.80 3.70
C ILE A 240 -23.47 13.22 3.25
N LEU A 241 -23.58 14.18 2.34
CA LEU A 241 -24.86 14.67 1.82
C LEU A 241 -25.61 13.59 1.03
N THR A 242 -24.89 12.70 0.36
CA THR A 242 -25.47 11.54 -0.35
C THR A 242 -25.78 10.36 0.58
N ARG A 243 -25.29 10.33 1.83
CA ARG A 243 -25.49 9.21 2.77
C ARG A 243 -26.13 9.60 4.09
N GLY A 244 -26.49 10.87 4.28
CA GLY A 244 -27.14 11.37 5.48
C GLY A 244 -28.57 10.85 5.62
N TYR A 245 -28.87 10.22 6.76
CA TYR A 245 -30.19 9.67 7.06
C TYR A 245 -30.96 10.57 8.04
N CYS A 246 -32.12 11.08 7.63
CA CYS A 246 -33.09 11.68 8.55
C CYS A 246 -34.10 10.61 8.98
N LYS A 247 -34.11 10.25 10.28
CA LYS A 247 -35.06 9.25 10.82
C LYS A 247 -36.53 9.64 10.67
N ASN A 248 -36.83 10.91 10.41
CA ASN A 248 -38.18 11.43 10.24
C ASN A 248 -38.62 11.52 8.77
N CYS A 249 -37.72 11.31 7.81
CA CYS A 249 -37.99 11.40 6.38
C CYS A 249 -37.55 10.10 5.71
N TRP A 250 -38.44 9.12 5.67
CA TRP A 250 -38.25 7.91 4.88
C TRP A 250 -38.91 8.06 3.50
N PRO A 251 -38.32 7.59 2.39
CA PRO A 251 -36.98 7.05 2.18
C PRO A 251 -36.12 8.08 1.43
N ALA A 252 -35.29 8.87 2.09
CA ALA A 252 -34.42 9.77 1.34
C ALA A 252 -33.12 10.03 2.07
N THR A 253 -32.03 9.83 1.33
CA THR A 253 -30.83 10.66 1.41
C THR A 253 -31.27 12.11 1.46
N VAL A 254 -31.11 12.77 2.61
CA VAL A 254 -31.59 14.14 2.76
C VAL A 254 -30.42 15.10 2.64
N ALA A 255 -30.57 16.10 1.77
CA ALA A 255 -29.71 17.27 1.81
C ALA A 255 -29.82 17.92 3.21
N MET A 256 -28.71 17.95 3.93
CA MET A 256 -28.59 18.62 5.22
C MET A 256 -28.11 20.07 5.01
N GLU A 257 -28.53 20.95 5.90
CA GLU A 257 -27.99 22.31 6.02
C GLU A 257 -27.48 22.56 7.44
N ASP A 258 -26.65 23.59 7.58
CA ASP A 258 -26.01 24.00 8.84
C ASP A 258 -25.29 22.84 9.56
N ILE A 259 -24.41 22.16 8.80
CA ILE A 259 -23.70 20.97 9.30
C ILE A 259 -22.54 21.40 10.21
N ASP A 260 -22.60 20.98 11.47
CA ASP A 260 -21.50 21.04 12.41
C ASP A 260 -20.75 19.70 12.43
N TYR A 261 -19.42 19.78 12.38
CA TYR A 261 -18.53 18.63 12.41
C TYR A 261 -17.79 18.52 13.73
N TYR A 262 -17.65 17.30 14.18
CA TYR A 262 -17.18 16.98 15.50
C TYR A 262 -16.23 15.80 15.45
N LEU A 263 -14.95 16.03 15.75
CA LEU A 263 -14.05 14.91 15.97
C LEU A 263 -14.36 14.30 17.34
N SER A 264 -14.92 13.10 17.34
CA SER A 264 -14.87 12.26 18.53
C SER A 264 -13.52 11.56 18.51
N ILE A 265 -12.61 12.05 19.33
CA ILE A 265 -11.28 11.46 19.52
C ILE A 265 -11.41 10.04 20.07
N ASP A 266 -12.38 9.82 20.98
CA ASP A 266 -12.60 8.52 21.64
C ASP A 266 -13.16 7.46 20.67
N GLU A 267 -14.08 7.87 19.80
CA GLU A 267 -14.69 6.95 18.84
C GLU A 267 -13.95 6.93 17.50
N LEU A 268 -13.01 7.87 17.29
CA LEU A 268 -12.26 8.08 16.04
C LEU A 268 -13.16 8.23 14.83
N ILE A 269 -14.22 8.97 15.06
CA ILE A 269 -15.21 9.25 14.05
C ILE A 269 -15.41 10.75 13.96
N ILE A 270 -15.70 11.20 12.75
CA ILE A 270 -16.25 12.53 12.56
C ILE A 270 -17.77 12.38 12.70
N LYS A 271 -18.30 12.89 13.80
CA LYS A 271 -19.74 13.07 13.97
C LYS A 271 -20.13 14.34 13.23
N TYR A 272 -21.32 14.32 12.65
CA TYR A 272 -21.90 15.51 12.06
C TYR A 272 -23.35 15.64 12.49
N THR A 273 -23.79 16.88 12.73
CA THR A 273 -25.17 17.20 13.04
C THR A 273 -25.60 18.39 12.20
N GLY A 274 -26.84 18.41 11.74
CA GLY A 274 -27.41 19.52 10.99
C GLY A 274 -28.93 19.38 10.90
N HIS A 275 -29.56 20.21 10.07
CA HIS A 275 -31.01 20.20 9.89
C HIS A 275 -31.38 19.57 8.56
N CYS A 276 -32.43 18.74 8.58
CA CYS A 276 -33.01 18.17 7.38
C CYS A 276 -33.73 19.26 6.58
N LYS A 277 -33.30 19.56 5.34
CA LYS A 277 -33.96 20.57 4.49
C LYS A 277 -35.45 20.28 4.24
N SER A 278 -35.86 19.02 4.30
CA SER A 278 -37.24 18.61 4.01
C SER A 278 -38.19 18.81 5.19
N CYS A 279 -37.77 18.51 6.43
CA CYS A 279 -38.67 18.57 7.60
C CYS A 279 -38.20 19.52 8.70
N GLY A 280 -37.06 20.18 8.53
CA GLY A 280 -36.47 21.11 9.50
C GLY A 280 -35.99 20.46 10.81
N LYS A 281 -36.15 19.15 10.99
CA LYS A 281 -35.72 18.45 12.22
C LYS A 281 -34.22 18.19 12.19
N GLN A 282 -33.62 18.22 13.38
CA GLN A 282 -32.23 17.85 13.58
C GLN A 282 -31.98 16.40 13.14
N ALA A 283 -30.96 16.20 12.34
CA ALA A 283 -30.46 14.91 11.90
C ALA A 283 -28.94 14.89 12.12
N GLY A 284 -28.37 13.69 12.19
CA GLY A 284 -26.94 13.54 12.39
C GLY A 284 -26.51 12.12 12.10
N GLY A 285 -25.21 11.98 11.89
CA GLY A 285 -24.58 10.71 11.60
C GLY A 285 -23.16 10.68 12.14
N ALA A 286 -22.55 9.53 11.95
CA ALA A 286 -21.20 9.23 12.34
C ALA A 286 -20.50 8.65 11.13
N TRP A 287 -19.36 9.24 10.76
CA TRP A 287 -18.50 8.68 9.73
C TRP A 287 -17.25 8.10 10.38
N GLY A 288 -17.14 6.78 10.32
CA GLY A 288 -15.92 6.08 10.72
C GLY A 288 -14.83 6.40 9.72
N VAL A 289 -13.83 7.17 10.14
CA VAL A 289 -12.67 7.44 9.30
C VAL A 289 -11.74 6.25 9.46
N GLN A 290 -11.60 5.44 8.41
CA GLN A 290 -10.68 4.29 8.45
C GLN A 290 -9.22 4.73 8.69
N ASP A 291 -8.86 5.94 8.23
CA ASP A 291 -7.54 6.57 8.47
C ASP A 291 -7.34 7.09 9.91
N LEU A 292 -8.39 7.18 10.72
CA LEU A 292 -8.24 7.50 12.14
C LEU A 292 -7.82 6.28 12.98
N ALA A 293 -7.78 5.05 12.43
CA ALA A 293 -7.16 3.91 13.12
C ALA A 293 -5.67 4.15 13.42
N ALA A 294 -4.97 4.87 12.54
CA ALA A 294 -3.61 5.37 12.78
C ALA A 294 -3.58 6.41 13.92
N LEU A 295 -4.66 7.18 14.11
CA LEU A 295 -4.85 8.07 15.27
C LEU A 295 -5.23 7.29 16.55
N LYS A 296 -5.90 6.13 16.46
CA LYS A 296 -6.21 5.27 17.63
C LYS A 296 -4.96 4.81 18.35
N ILE A 297 -3.99 4.34 17.57
CA ILE A 297 -2.69 3.87 18.05
C ILE A 297 -1.92 4.99 18.77
N VAL A 298 -2.26 6.25 18.47
CA VAL A 298 -1.70 7.47 19.06
C VAL A 298 -2.48 7.93 20.30
N LEU A 299 -3.77 7.58 20.44
CA LEU A 299 -4.65 8.05 21.51
C LEU A 299 -4.84 7.03 22.64
N ASP A 300 -4.62 5.74 22.38
CA ASP A 300 -4.63 4.65 23.39
C ASP A 300 -3.25 4.46 24.08
N LYS A 301 -2.28 5.37 23.87
CA LYS A 301 -1.01 5.49 24.59
C LYS A 301 -0.95 6.81 25.38
#